data_AF-A0A822BYX4-F1
#
_entry.id   AF-A0A822BYX4-F1
#
_cell.length_a   1.000
_cell.length_b   1.000
_cell.length_c   1.000
_cell.angle_alpha   90.00
_cell.angle_beta   90.00
_cell.angle_gamma   90.00
#
_symmetry.space_group_name_H-M   'P 1'
#
loop_
_entity.id
_entity.type
_entity.pdbx_description
1 polymer ?
#
loop_
_entity_poly.entity_id
_entity_poly.type
_entity_poly.pdbx_seq_one_letter_code
_entity_poly.pdbx_strand_id
1 'polypeptide(L)' 'DEIRQQLNIKEGVYALENAFRCYLPSGHTIGQARPLFKRVEKTLTDEYRLRFAGHKK' A
#
# COMPACT_ATOMS: atom_id res chain seq x y z
N ASP A 1 -5.01 4.25 -2.97
CA ASP A 1 -5.72 4.99 -1.89
C ASP A 1 -5.97 4.23 -0.59
N GLU A 2 -5.34 3.07 -0.41
CA GLU A 2 -5.60 2.22 0.75
C GLU A 2 -5.23 2.90 2.09
N ILE A 3 -4.00 3.43 2.18
CA ILE A 3 -3.52 4.16 3.37
C ILE A 3 -4.42 5.37 3.70
N ARG A 4 -4.90 6.08 2.67
CA ARG A 4 -5.80 7.25 2.84
C ARG A 4 -7.09 6.88 3.57
N GLN A 5 -7.72 5.80 3.11
CA GLN A 5 -8.96 5.32 3.70
C GLN A 5 -8.75 4.84 5.13
N GLN A 6 -7.66 4.10 5.37
CA GLN A 6 -7.33 3.60 6.71
C GLN A 6 -7.00 4.72 7.68
N LEU A 7 -6.30 5.78 7.24
CA LEU A 7 -5.97 6.92 8.08
C LEU A 7 -7.09 7.98 8.13
N ASN A 8 -8.16 7.82 7.35
CA ASN A 8 -9.29 8.76 7.27
C ASN A 8 -8.84 10.21 6.99
N ILE A 9 -8.03 10.40 5.95
CA ILE A 9 -7.45 11.71 5.59
C ILE A 9 -8.17 12.29 4.36
N LYS A 10 -8.44 13.61 4.35
CA LYS A 10 -9.05 14.33 3.22
C LYS A 10 -8.08 14.51 2.05
N GLU A 11 -8.62 14.70 0.84
CA GLU A 11 -7.84 15.08 -0.34
C GLU A 11 -7.15 16.44 -0.11
N GLY A 12 -5.83 16.51 -0.36
CA GLY A 12 -5.01 17.73 -0.18
C GLY A 12 -3.85 17.63 0.81
N VAL A 13 -3.79 16.57 1.63
CA VAL A 13 -2.70 16.32 2.60
C VAL A 13 -1.46 15.65 1.96
N TYR A 14 -1.57 15.22 0.70
CA TYR A 14 -0.57 14.42 -0.01
C TYR A 14 0.45 15.24 -0.79
N ALA A 15 0.87 16.39 -0.27
CA ALA A 15 1.94 17.16 -0.87
C ALA A 15 3.30 16.63 -0.40
N LEU A 16 4.23 16.48 -1.33
CA LEU A 16 5.64 16.30 -0.96
C LEU A 16 6.16 17.65 -0.46
N GLU A 17 6.39 17.75 0.85
CA GLU A 17 6.94 18.94 1.47
C GLU A 17 8.41 18.73 1.82
N ASN A 18 9.19 19.82 1.83
CA ASN A 18 10.61 19.80 2.20
C ASN A 18 10.85 19.64 3.70
N ALA A 19 9.79 19.65 4.50
CA ALA A 19 9.84 19.52 5.95
C ALA A 19 8.73 18.59 6.43
N PHE A 20 8.98 17.89 7.54
CA PHE A 20 7.96 17.06 8.17
C PHE A 20 6.88 17.93 8.82
N ARG A 21 5.61 17.61 8.54
CA ARG A 21 4.43 18.19 9.18
C ARG A 21 3.53 17.09 9.71
N CYS A 22 3.06 17.25 10.94
CA CYS A 22 2.08 16.34 11.52
C CYS A 22 0.68 16.69 10.99
N TYR A 23 0.09 15.77 10.24
CA TYR A 23 -1.25 15.93 9.66
C TYR A 23 -2.37 15.25 10.46
N LEU A 24 -1.99 14.43 11.44
CA LEU A 24 -2.92 13.69 12.29
C LEU A 24 -2.83 14.28 13.71
N PRO A 25 -3.65 15.30 14.05
CA PRO A 25 -3.63 15.90 15.38
C PRO A 25 -4.11 14.91 16.44
N SER A 26 -3.82 15.21 17.71
CA SER A 26 -4.34 14.44 18.84
C SER A 26 -5.87 14.38 18.80
N GLY A 27 -6.44 13.20 19.05
CA GLY A 27 -7.89 12.97 18.96
C GLY A 27 -8.42 12.69 17.54
N HIS A 28 -7.56 12.70 16.51
CA HIS A 28 -7.97 12.28 15.16
C HIS A 28 -8.41 10.81 15.15
N THR A 29 -9.57 10.54 14.53
CA THR A 29 -10.12 9.19 14.42
C THR A 29 -9.74 8.58 13.08
N ILE A 30 -8.95 7.51 13.12
CA ILE A 30 -8.61 6.71 11.94
C ILE A 30 -9.76 5.82 11.51
N GLY A 31 -9.74 5.37 10.25
CA GLY A 31 -10.64 4.35 9.75
C GLY A 31 -10.24 2.95 10.22
N GLN A 32 -10.79 1.93 9.56
CA GLN A 32 -10.46 0.54 9.87
C GLN A 32 -9.07 0.18 9.33
N ALA A 33 -8.13 -0.12 10.23
CA ALA A 33 -6.79 -0.60 9.86
C ALA A 33 -6.88 -2.01 9.24
N ARG A 34 -6.15 -2.22 8.13
CA ARG A 34 -6.04 -3.52 7.47
C ARG A 34 -4.68 -3.69 6.77
N PRO A 35 -4.19 -4.92 6.57
CA PRO A 35 -2.89 -5.13 5.93
C PRO A 35 -2.80 -4.49 4.55
N LEU A 36 -1.76 -3.68 4.32
CA LEU A 36 -1.49 -3.06 3.01
C LEU A 36 -0.98 -4.07 1.99
N PHE A 37 -0.23 -5.06 2.47
CA PHE A 37 0.45 -6.04 1.64
C PHE A 37 0.12 -7.45 2.11
N LYS A 38 0.13 -8.38 1.17
CA LYS A 38 0.12 -9.82 1.43
C LYS A 38 1.49 -10.37 1.13
N ARG A 39 1.89 -11.42 1.85
CA ARG A 39 3.10 -12.16 1.53
C ARG A 39 2.99 -12.73 0.11
N VAL A 40 4.05 -12.62 -0.66
CA VAL A 40 4.15 -13.30 -1.95
C VAL A 40 4.59 -14.74 -1.68
N GLU A 41 3.72 -15.69 -2.01
CA GLU A 41 4.00 -17.12 -1.82
C GLU A 41 4.93 -17.65 -2.89
N LYS A 42 5.81 -18.58 -2.51
CA LYS A 42 6.79 -19.18 -3.43
C LYS A 42 6.12 -19.93 -4.59
N THR A 43 5.01 -20.62 -4.32
CA THR A 43 4.22 -21.32 -5.33
C THR A 43 3.80 -20.39 -6.47
N LEU A 44 3.33 -19.19 -6.13
CA LEU A 44 2.94 -18.18 -7.10
C LEU A 44 4.14 -17.71 -7.95
N THR A 45 5.31 -17.53 -7.33
CA THR A 45 6.52 -17.14 -8.07
C THR A 45 7.02 -18.24 -8.99
N ASP A 46 6.93 -19.51 -8.57
CA ASP A 46 7.35 -20.67 -9.35
C ASP A 46 6.44 -20.87 -10.56
N GLU A 47 5.11 -20.74 -10.38
CA GLU A 47 4.13 -20.77 -11.47
C GLU A 47 4.39 -19.69 -12.52
N TYR A 48 4.60 -18.44 -12.08
CA TYR A 48 4.88 -17.34 -13.01
C TYR A 48 6.22 -17.50 -13.71
N ARG A 49 7.25 -17.97 -13.01
CA ARG A 49 8.53 -18.30 -13.62
C ARG A 49 8.35 -19.33 -14.73
N LEU A 50 7.66 -20.44 -14.49
CA LEU A 50 7.41 -21.47 -15.52
C LEU A 50 6.60 -20.91 -16.70
N ARG A 51 5.58 -20.11 -16.41
CA ARG A 51 4.69 -19.55 -17.44
C ARG A 51 5.37 -18.52 -18.34
N PHE A 52 6.29 -17.73 -17.79
CA PHE A 52 6.88 -16.58 -18.48
C PHE A 52 8.38 -16.73 -18.81
N ALA A 53 9.00 -17.88 -18.54
CA ALA A 53 10.41 -18.14 -18.89
C ALA A 53 10.70 -18.26 -20.40
N GLY A 54 9.73 -17.99 -21.29
CA GLY A 54 9.94 -17.99 -22.74
C GLY A 54 10.06 -19.38 -23.37
N HIS A 55 9.67 -20.44 -22.65
CA HIS A 55 9.75 -21.83 -23.13
C HIS A 55 8.57 -22.26 -24.03
N LYS A 56 7.56 -21.40 -24.23
CA LYS A 56 6.54 -21.60 -25.26
C LYS A 56 6.97 -20.87 -26.54
N LYS A 57 7.54 -21.63 -27.50
CA LYS A 57 7.59 -21.26 -28.92
C LYS A 57 6.34 -21.74 -29.62
#